data_AF-A0A2C9V413-F1
#
_entry.id   AF-A0A2C9V413-F1
#
_cell.length_a   1.000
_cell.length_b   1.000
_cell.length_c   1.000
_cell.angle_alpha   90.00
_cell.angle_beta   90.00
_cell.angle_gamma   90.00
#
_symmetry.space_group_name_H-M   'P 1'
#
loop_
_entity.id
_entity.type
_entity.pdbx_description
1 polymer ?
#
loop_
_entity_poly.entity_id
_entity_poly.type
_entity_poly.pdbx_seq_one_letter_code
_entity_poly.pdbx_strand_id
1 'polypeptide(L)'
;MIKKRSNEAFISFKEALKFKRDSWQLWENYSEVAMDVGNVRQALEAIQMILHITNCRQADAKLLERIMLEMERGASSRTSSHSMTRDNHSTNQTCFSDFHDDSINDSETQVEWSRETEQLVELLGKILQQIIKSNSRADIWGLYARWHKIKGDLTMCSEALLKQVRSYQGSELWKDRERFKKFAHASLELCKVYMEISSLTGSRRELFTAEMHLKNTVRQARFLLKLFKSQAESFSDTEEFRDLQACLDEVKMKLQPSSLPA
;
A
#
# COMPACT_ATOMS: atom_id res chain seq x y z
N MET A 1 -30.65 -3.03 -1.99
CA MET A 1 -31.08 -3.07 -3.40
C MET A 1 -29.93 -3.12 -4.42
N ILE A 2 -28.81 -2.41 -4.22
CA ILE A 2 -27.69 -2.36 -5.18
C ILE A 2 -27.04 -3.74 -5.42
N LYS A 3 -26.67 -4.48 -4.35
CA LYS A 3 -26.03 -5.80 -4.46
C LYS A 3 -26.81 -6.84 -5.27
N LYS A 4 -28.15 -6.84 -5.20
CA LYS A 4 -28.98 -7.79 -5.96
C LYS A 4 -28.87 -7.56 -7.47
N ARG A 5 -28.86 -6.28 -7.89
CA ARG A 5 -28.66 -5.90 -9.30
C ARG A 5 -27.24 -6.20 -9.76
N SER A 6 -26.23 -6.06 -8.89
CA SER A 6 -24.85 -6.43 -9.20
C SER A 6 -24.70 -7.94 -9.50
N ASN A 7 -25.41 -8.82 -8.78
CA ASN A 7 -25.39 -10.26 -9.07
C ASN A 7 -26.00 -10.61 -10.44
N GLU A 8 -27.13 -9.99 -10.78
CA GLU A 8 -27.77 -10.20 -12.10
C GLU A 8 -26.87 -9.68 -13.22
N ALA A 9 -26.33 -8.46 -13.07
CA ALA A 9 -25.39 -7.87 -14.02
C ALA A 9 -24.12 -8.72 -14.17
N PHE A 10 -23.62 -9.30 -13.08
CA PHE A 10 -22.45 -10.17 -13.08
C PHE A 10 -22.66 -11.38 -14.00
N ILE A 11 -23.81 -12.04 -13.87
CA ILE A 11 -24.19 -13.19 -14.70
C ILE A 11 -24.35 -12.76 -16.16
N SER A 12 -25.03 -11.63 -16.42
CA SER A 12 -25.24 -11.12 -17.78
C SER A 12 -23.92 -10.78 -18.48
N PHE A 13 -23.00 -10.10 -17.82
CA PHE A 13 -21.69 -9.78 -18.40
C PHE A 13 -20.85 -11.03 -18.61
N LYS A 14 -20.88 -11.99 -17.68
CA LYS A 14 -20.21 -13.28 -17.83
C LYS A 14 -20.71 -14.04 -19.07
N GLU A 15 -22.02 -14.00 -19.33
CA GLU A 15 -22.61 -14.62 -20.52
C GLU A 15 -22.21 -13.87 -21.80
N ALA A 16 -22.28 -12.54 -21.79
CA ALA A 16 -21.91 -11.70 -22.93
C ALA A 16 -20.45 -11.94 -23.35
N LEU A 17 -19.55 -12.12 -22.38
CA LEU A 17 -18.14 -12.42 -22.63
C LEU A 17 -17.91 -13.73 -23.38
N LYS A 18 -18.84 -14.70 -23.36
CA LYS A 18 -18.71 -15.91 -24.18
C LYS A 18 -18.77 -15.61 -25.68
N PHE A 19 -19.51 -14.56 -26.06
CA PHE A 19 -19.69 -14.16 -27.45
C PHE A 19 -18.68 -13.10 -27.90
N LYS A 20 -18.25 -12.21 -27.00
CA LYS A 20 -17.41 -11.05 -27.35
C LYS A 20 -16.19 -10.88 -26.43
N ARG A 21 -15.21 -11.79 -26.57
CA ARG A 21 -13.97 -11.78 -25.76
C ARG A 21 -12.94 -10.73 -26.17
N ASP A 22 -13.10 -10.11 -27.32
CA ASP A 22 -12.20 -9.10 -27.88
C ASP A 22 -12.56 -7.67 -27.45
N SER A 23 -13.71 -7.46 -26.81
CA SER A 23 -14.15 -6.14 -26.36
C SER A 23 -13.60 -5.82 -24.98
N TRP A 24 -12.59 -4.96 -24.92
CA TRP A 24 -12.04 -4.48 -23.65
C TRP A 24 -13.10 -3.78 -22.76
N GLN A 25 -14.05 -3.04 -23.35
CA GLN A 25 -15.14 -2.40 -22.59
C GLN A 25 -16.03 -3.42 -21.87
N LEU A 26 -16.23 -4.58 -22.50
CA LEU A 26 -17.04 -5.64 -21.90
C LEU A 26 -16.31 -6.28 -20.72
N TRP A 27 -15.00 -6.47 -20.84
CA TRP A 27 -14.14 -6.90 -19.74
C TRP A 27 -14.07 -5.86 -18.62
N GLU A 28 -14.01 -4.57 -18.95
CA GLU A 28 -14.02 -3.47 -17.97
C GLU A 28 -15.32 -3.50 -17.14
N ASN A 29 -16.47 -3.51 -17.80
CA ASN A 29 -17.76 -3.62 -17.11
C ASN A 29 -17.86 -4.91 -16.25
N TYR A 30 -17.36 -6.03 -16.77
CA TYR A 30 -17.34 -7.28 -16.02
C TYR A 30 -16.43 -7.19 -14.78
N SER A 31 -15.27 -6.54 -14.87
CA SER A 31 -14.34 -6.37 -13.75
C SER A 31 -14.93 -5.53 -12.61
N GLU A 32 -15.63 -4.45 -12.95
CA GLU A 32 -16.33 -3.60 -11.97
C GLU A 32 -17.42 -4.37 -11.24
N VAL A 33 -18.27 -5.06 -11.99
CA VAL A 33 -19.37 -5.83 -11.42
C VAL A 33 -18.87 -7.05 -10.63
N ALA A 34 -17.78 -7.69 -11.06
CA ALA A 34 -17.11 -8.73 -10.30
C ALA A 34 -16.63 -8.21 -8.93
N MET A 35 -16.06 -7.01 -8.89
CA MET A 35 -15.70 -6.36 -7.61
C MET A 35 -16.91 -6.00 -6.76
N ASP A 36 -18.02 -5.56 -7.34
CA ASP A 36 -19.26 -5.24 -6.61
C ASP A 36 -19.88 -6.47 -5.91
N VAL A 37 -19.74 -7.64 -6.53
CA VAL A 37 -20.20 -8.92 -5.96
C VAL A 37 -19.19 -9.51 -4.97
N GLY A 38 -17.97 -8.95 -4.91
CA GLY A 38 -16.88 -9.43 -4.06
C GLY A 38 -16.04 -10.55 -4.68
N ASN A 39 -16.18 -10.81 -5.99
CA ASN A 39 -15.37 -11.79 -6.69
C ASN A 39 -14.06 -11.18 -7.21
N VAL A 40 -13.12 -10.99 -6.28
CA VAL A 40 -11.84 -10.32 -6.57
C VAL A 40 -10.99 -11.08 -7.59
N ARG A 41 -11.06 -12.42 -7.59
CA ARG A 41 -10.34 -13.25 -8.56
C ARG A 41 -10.75 -12.90 -9.99
N GLN A 42 -12.05 -12.90 -10.26
CA GLN A 42 -12.56 -12.64 -11.60
C GLN A 42 -12.35 -11.19 -12.02
N ALA A 43 -12.38 -10.25 -11.07
CA ALA A 43 -12.01 -8.87 -11.37
C ALA A 43 -10.55 -8.76 -11.82
N LEU A 44 -9.61 -9.41 -11.13
CA LEU A 44 -8.19 -9.42 -11.51
C LEU A 44 -7.95 -10.12 -12.85
N GLU A 45 -8.60 -11.25 -13.11
CA GLU A 45 -8.53 -11.95 -14.40
C GLU A 45 -9.07 -11.07 -15.54
N ALA A 46 -10.18 -10.36 -15.30
CA ALA A 46 -10.75 -9.43 -16.27
C ALA A 46 -9.80 -8.25 -16.55
N ILE A 47 -9.15 -7.70 -15.52
CA ILE A 47 -8.12 -6.66 -15.69
C ILE A 47 -6.95 -7.18 -16.54
N GLN A 48 -6.50 -8.42 -16.34
CA GLN A 48 -5.46 -9.01 -17.19
C GLN A 48 -5.89 -9.08 -18.66
N MET A 49 -7.14 -9.45 -18.92
CA MET A 49 -7.68 -9.47 -20.28
C MET A 49 -7.72 -8.07 -20.91
N ILE A 50 -8.14 -7.04 -20.15
CA ILE A 50 -8.12 -5.64 -20.61
C ILE A 50 -6.69 -5.22 -20.97
N LEU A 51 -5.73 -5.50 -20.10
CA LEU A 51 -4.32 -5.18 -20.35
C LEU A 51 -3.76 -5.93 -21.56
N HIS A 52 -4.14 -7.18 -21.75
CA HIS A 52 -3.73 -7.96 -22.92
C HIS A 52 -4.29 -7.39 -24.22
N ILE A 53 -5.60 -7.14 -24.30
CA ILE A 53 -6.27 -6.63 -25.50
C ILE A 53 -5.79 -5.22 -25.86
N THR A 54 -5.56 -4.38 -24.85
CA THR A 54 -5.23 -2.96 -25.04
C THR A 54 -3.73 -2.70 -25.14
N ASN A 55 -2.90 -3.74 -25.08
CA ASN A 55 -1.44 -3.62 -24.93
C ASN A 55 -1.06 -2.68 -23.78
N CYS A 56 -1.73 -2.86 -22.64
CA CYS A 56 -1.56 -2.14 -21.39
C CYS A 56 -1.85 -0.62 -21.47
N ARG A 57 -2.52 -0.15 -22.54
CA ARG A 57 -2.94 1.25 -22.67
C ARG A 57 -4.05 1.62 -21.69
N GLN A 58 -4.86 0.65 -21.29
CA GLN A 58 -5.95 0.87 -20.35
C GLN A 58 -5.68 0.12 -19.06
N ALA A 59 -5.32 0.89 -18.04
CA ALA A 59 -5.15 0.43 -16.68
C ALA A 59 -5.99 1.33 -15.77
N ASP A 60 -7.11 0.80 -15.28
CA ASP A 60 -7.95 1.51 -14.34
C ASP A 60 -7.31 1.52 -12.95
N ALA A 61 -6.70 2.66 -12.60
CA ALA A 61 -6.07 2.85 -11.31
C ALA A 61 -7.08 2.85 -10.15
N LYS A 62 -8.33 3.28 -10.38
CA LYS A 62 -9.37 3.34 -9.34
C LYS A 62 -9.86 1.94 -8.97
N LEU A 63 -10.05 1.08 -9.97
CA LEU A 63 -10.42 -0.31 -9.72
C LEU A 63 -9.29 -1.07 -9.01
N LEU A 64 -8.05 -0.87 -9.44
CA LEU A 64 -6.88 -1.45 -8.77
C LEU A 64 -6.71 -0.95 -7.33
N GLU A 65 -6.99 0.32 -7.07
CA GLU A 65 -7.03 0.91 -5.72
C GLU A 65 -8.09 0.22 -4.84
N ARG A 66 -9.29 0.01 -5.37
CA ARG A 66 -10.36 -0.71 -4.66
C ARG A 66 -9.97 -2.15 -4.34
N ILE A 67 -9.33 -2.85 -5.28
CA ILE A 67 -8.81 -4.21 -5.05
C ILE A 67 -7.71 -4.19 -3.97
N MET A 68 -6.78 -3.24 -4.03
CA MET A 68 -5.70 -3.11 -3.05
C MET A 68 -6.25 -2.93 -1.63
N LEU A 69 -7.26 -2.07 -1.46
CA LEU A 69 -7.92 -1.86 -0.17
C LEU A 69 -8.53 -3.14 0.39
N GLU A 70 -9.15 -3.99 -0.44
CA GLU A 70 -9.66 -5.29 0.02
C GLU A 70 -8.53 -6.25 0.42
N MET A 71 -7.40 -6.25 -0.28
CA MET A 71 -6.22 -7.06 0.10
C MET A 71 -5.62 -6.59 1.43
N GLU A 72 -5.52 -5.29 1.66
CA GLU A 72 -5.00 -4.73 2.90
C GLU A 72 -5.91 -4.98 4.11
N ARG A 73 -7.24 -5.00 3.90
CA ARG A 73 -8.21 -5.40 4.94
C ARG A 73 -8.00 -6.85 5.37
N GLY A 74 -7.78 -7.74 4.40
CA GLY A 74 -7.39 -9.12 4.67
C GLY A 74 -6.07 -9.21 5.45
N ALA A 75 -5.08 -8.38 5.10
CA ALA A 75 -3.79 -8.35 5.77
C ALA A 75 -3.84 -7.77 7.21
N SER A 76 -4.67 -6.74 7.45
CA SER A 76 -4.77 -6.05 8.76
C SER A 76 -5.56 -6.84 9.81
N SER A 77 -6.45 -7.74 9.38
CA SER A 77 -7.17 -8.64 10.30
C SER A 77 -6.23 -9.58 11.08
N ARG A 78 -4.95 -9.69 10.68
CA ARG A 78 -3.89 -10.46 11.34
C ARG A 78 -3.24 -9.74 12.51
N THR A 79 -3.02 -8.43 12.40
CA THR A 79 -2.27 -7.67 13.41
C THR A 79 -3.09 -7.39 14.67
N SER A 80 -4.42 -7.34 14.55
CA SER A 80 -5.31 -7.12 15.70
C SER A 80 -5.49 -8.36 16.59
N SER A 81 -5.38 -9.56 16.03
CA SER A 81 -5.63 -10.82 16.75
C SER A 81 -4.41 -11.33 17.52
N HIS A 82 -3.21 -10.80 17.26
CA HIS A 82 -1.99 -11.09 18.03
C HIS A 82 -1.80 -10.18 19.27
N SER A 83 -2.69 -9.22 19.51
CA SER A 83 -2.57 -8.24 20.61
C SER A 83 -3.23 -8.67 21.94
N MET A 84 -3.95 -9.80 21.97
CA MET A 84 -4.80 -10.19 23.12
C MET A 84 -4.29 -11.36 23.96
N THR A 85 -2.99 -11.69 23.93
CA THR A 85 -2.41 -12.73 24.80
C THR A 85 -1.05 -12.32 25.35
N ARG A 86 -1.03 -11.32 26.23
CA ARG A 86 0.08 -11.20 27.16
C ARG A 86 -0.36 -10.58 28.48
N ASP A 87 -0.88 -11.43 29.37
CA ASP A 87 -0.79 -11.20 30.80
C ASP A 87 -0.67 -12.53 31.58
N ASN A 88 0.46 -12.60 32.30
CA ASN A 88 0.71 -13.18 33.63
C ASN A 88 0.22 -14.60 33.98
N HIS A 89 1.17 -15.51 34.21
CA HIS A 89 1.53 -15.86 35.59
C HIS A 89 2.89 -16.57 35.71
N SER A 90 3.67 -16.11 36.70
CA SER A 90 4.83 -16.80 37.28
C SER A 90 4.35 -17.88 38.26
N THR A 91 5.16 -18.94 38.45
CA THR A 91 5.48 -19.66 39.73
C THR A 91 5.52 -21.21 39.61
N ASN A 92 6.74 -21.75 39.79
CA ASN A 92 7.17 -23.01 40.47
C ASN A 92 6.79 -24.43 39.98
N GLN A 93 7.79 -25.12 39.40
CA GLN A 93 8.47 -26.33 39.91
C GLN A 93 7.66 -27.42 40.67
N THR A 94 7.45 -28.61 40.07
CA THR A 94 8.00 -29.95 40.49
C THR A 94 7.28 -31.17 39.83
N CYS A 95 8.10 -32.07 39.26
CA CYS A 95 8.06 -33.55 39.22
C CYS A 95 6.84 -34.43 38.81
N PHE A 96 7.12 -35.29 37.81
CA PHE A 96 6.76 -36.72 37.59
C PHE A 96 5.29 -37.21 37.69
N SER A 97 4.71 -37.70 36.58
CA SER A 97 4.57 -39.13 36.20
C SER A 97 3.52 -39.34 35.08
N ASP A 98 3.71 -40.42 34.31
CA ASP A 98 2.98 -40.86 33.11
C ASP A 98 1.45 -40.93 33.25
N PHE A 99 0.70 -40.72 32.15
CA PHE A 99 -0.39 -41.58 31.66
C PHE A 99 -0.92 -41.06 30.31
N HIS A 100 -1.14 -41.98 29.37
CA HIS A 100 -1.83 -41.78 28.09
C HIS A 100 -3.26 -41.27 28.28
N ASP A 101 -3.68 -40.24 27.54
CA ASP A 101 -5.05 -40.17 27.03
C ASP A 101 -5.15 -39.31 25.75
N ASP A 102 -6.09 -39.74 24.92
CA ASP A 102 -6.42 -39.33 23.57
C ASP A 102 -7.08 -37.94 23.56
N SER A 103 -6.45 -36.92 22.96
CA SER A 103 -7.19 -35.72 22.59
C SER A 103 -6.54 -34.94 21.46
N ILE A 104 -7.29 -34.88 20.36
CA ILE A 104 -7.50 -33.70 19.52
C ILE A 104 -6.21 -33.09 18.98
N ASN A 105 -6.01 -33.34 17.68
CA ASN A 105 -5.15 -32.58 16.80
C ASN A 105 -5.53 -31.09 16.92
N ASP A 106 -4.93 -30.42 17.91
CA ASP A 106 -5.10 -29.00 18.18
C ASP A 106 -4.41 -28.33 17.02
N SER A 107 -5.24 -28.09 16.01
CA SER A 107 -4.84 -27.46 14.77
C SER A 107 -4.29 -26.13 15.21
N GLU A 108 -2.96 -25.97 15.12
CA GLU A 108 -2.29 -24.70 15.19
C GLU A 108 -3.07 -23.76 14.29
N THR A 109 -3.98 -22.98 14.87
CA THR A 109 -4.67 -21.89 14.18
C THR A 109 -3.66 -20.76 14.03
N GLN A 110 -2.57 -21.05 13.31
CA GLN A 110 -2.07 -20.09 12.36
C GLN A 110 -3.24 -19.81 11.43
N VAL A 111 -3.86 -18.65 11.61
CA VAL A 111 -4.60 -18.03 10.50
C VAL A 111 -3.53 -17.52 9.53
N GLU A 112 -2.83 -18.48 8.93
CA GLU A 112 -2.07 -18.36 7.71
C GLU A 112 -3.03 -17.77 6.68
N TRP A 113 -2.54 -16.91 5.78
CA TRP A 113 -3.39 -16.45 4.69
C TRP A 113 -4.06 -17.67 4.06
N SER A 114 -5.35 -17.56 3.72
CA SER A 114 -5.92 -18.60 2.88
C SER A 114 -5.05 -18.69 1.61
N ARG A 115 -4.77 -19.90 1.13
CA ARG A 115 -4.04 -20.10 -0.14
C ARG A 115 -4.65 -19.27 -1.27
N GLU A 116 -5.95 -19.02 -1.19
CA GLU A 116 -6.67 -18.14 -2.11
C GLU A 116 -6.21 -16.68 -2.02
N THR A 117 -6.14 -16.10 -0.81
CA THR A 117 -5.64 -14.72 -0.62
C THR A 117 -4.19 -14.55 -1.08
N GLU A 118 -3.32 -15.53 -0.86
CA GLU A 118 -1.95 -15.51 -1.40
C GLU A 118 -1.92 -15.45 -2.91
N GLN A 119 -2.69 -16.32 -3.56
CA GLN A 119 -2.80 -16.35 -5.02
C GLN A 119 -3.35 -15.02 -5.58
N LEU A 120 -4.31 -14.39 -4.89
CA LEU A 120 -4.85 -13.10 -5.30
C LEU A 120 -3.81 -11.98 -5.18
N VAL A 121 -3.05 -11.96 -4.09
CA VAL A 121 -1.95 -11.02 -3.91
C VAL A 121 -0.90 -11.22 -5.00
N GLU A 122 -0.51 -12.46 -5.31
CA GLU A 122 0.42 -12.74 -6.41
C GLU A 122 -0.11 -12.29 -7.78
N LEU A 123 -1.40 -12.52 -8.05
CA LEU A 123 -2.04 -12.12 -9.30
C LEU A 123 -2.03 -10.59 -9.48
N LEU A 124 -2.35 -9.86 -8.41
CA LEU A 124 -2.27 -8.40 -8.38
C LEU A 124 -0.84 -7.91 -8.61
N GLY A 125 0.16 -8.57 -8.00
CA GLY A 125 1.57 -8.26 -8.23
C GLY A 125 1.98 -8.36 -9.70
N LYS A 126 1.57 -9.45 -10.37
CA LYS A 126 1.83 -9.66 -11.81
C LYS A 126 1.20 -8.56 -12.67
N ILE A 127 -0.04 -8.17 -12.35
CA ILE A 127 -0.76 -7.07 -13.04
C ILE A 127 -0.02 -5.74 -12.86
N LEU A 128 0.34 -5.38 -11.64
CA LEU A 128 1.05 -4.13 -11.35
C LEU A 128 2.41 -4.07 -12.06
N GLN A 129 3.16 -5.18 -12.04
CA GLN A 129 4.43 -5.30 -12.78
C GLN A 129 4.25 -5.14 -14.28
N GLN A 130 3.20 -5.72 -14.86
CA GLN A 130 2.90 -5.58 -16.28
C GLN A 130 2.61 -4.12 -16.64
N ILE A 131 1.78 -3.42 -15.85
CA ILE A 131 1.45 -2.01 -16.08
C ILE A 131 2.68 -1.12 -15.97
N ILE A 132 3.52 -1.34 -14.95
CA ILE A 132 4.75 -0.55 -14.73
C ILE A 132 5.72 -0.68 -15.91
N LYS A 133 5.87 -1.88 -16.48
CA LYS A 133 6.76 -2.12 -17.63
C LYS A 133 6.30 -1.38 -18.89
N SER A 134 4.99 -1.21 -19.08
CA SER A 134 4.43 -0.56 -20.27
C SER A 134 4.22 0.94 -20.11
N ASN A 135 3.73 1.38 -18.95
CA ASN A 135 3.31 2.75 -18.71
C ASN A 135 3.43 3.11 -17.22
N SER A 136 4.60 3.63 -16.86
CA SER A 136 4.94 4.03 -15.50
C SER A 136 4.18 5.30 -15.08
N ARG A 137 3.19 5.16 -14.20
CA ARG A 137 2.42 6.27 -13.60
C ARG A 137 2.58 6.34 -12.08
N ALA A 138 2.39 7.54 -11.53
CA ALA A 138 2.58 7.82 -10.10
C ALA A 138 1.64 7.02 -9.17
N ASP A 139 0.38 6.91 -9.56
CA ASP A 139 -0.66 6.15 -8.87
C ASP A 139 -0.32 4.65 -8.83
N ILE A 140 0.12 4.08 -9.95
CA ILE A 140 0.52 2.69 -10.05
C ILE A 140 1.76 2.38 -9.20
N TRP A 141 2.74 3.28 -9.12
CA TRP A 141 3.88 3.12 -8.20
C TRP A 141 3.44 3.07 -6.73
N GLY A 142 2.46 3.88 -6.35
CA GLY A 142 1.87 3.85 -5.00
C GLY A 142 1.20 2.51 -4.69
N LEU A 143 0.41 1.98 -5.63
CA LEU A 143 -0.19 0.65 -5.50
C LEU A 143 0.90 -0.43 -5.41
N TYR A 144 1.94 -0.36 -6.24
CA TYR A 144 3.02 -1.34 -6.21
C TYR A 144 3.83 -1.31 -4.92
N ALA A 145 4.02 -0.13 -4.33
CA ALA A 145 4.61 0.00 -3.00
C ALA A 145 3.77 -0.68 -1.91
N ARG A 146 2.46 -0.43 -1.90
CA ARG A 146 1.54 -1.06 -0.94
C ARG A 146 1.48 -2.58 -1.10
N TRP A 147 1.54 -3.07 -2.34
CA TRP A 147 1.67 -4.50 -2.62
C TRP A 147 2.93 -5.12 -1.99
N HIS A 148 4.08 -4.47 -2.16
CA HIS A 148 5.33 -4.92 -1.53
C HIS A 148 5.27 -4.87 0.00
N LYS A 149 4.60 -3.86 0.56
CA LYS A 149 4.35 -3.77 2.00
C LYS A 149 3.51 -4.95 2.52
N ILE A 150 2.47 -5.35 1.78
CA ILE A 150 1.66 -6.54 2.09
C ILE A 150 2.53 -7.82 2.08
N LYS A 151 3.48 -7.91 1.15
CA LYS A 151 4.46 -9.02 1.07
C LYS A 151 5.55 -8.96 2.13
N GLY A 152 5.68 -7.86 2.88
CA GLY A 152 6.73 -7.64 3.87
C GLY A 152 8.08 -7.21 3.28
N ASP A 153 8.15 -6.92 1.98
CA ASP A 153 9.38 -6.44 1.32
C ASP A 153 9.45 -4.90 1.43
N LEU A 154 9.89 -4.42 2.59
CA LEU A 154 10.00 -2.98 2.84
C LEU A 154 11.05 -2.30 1.94
N THR A 155 12.08 -3.03 1.51
CA THR A 155 13.11 -2.51 0.61
C THR A 155 12.48 -2.14 -0.73
N MET A 156 11.79 -3.09 -1.37
CA MET A 156 11.09 -2.83 -2.63
C MET A 156 9.93 -1.86 -2.47
N CYS A 157 9.24 -1.87 -1.32
CA CYS A 157 8.24 -0.86 -0.97
C CYS A 157 8.84 0.56 -1.04
N SER A 158 9.99 0.77 -0.39
CA SER A 158 10.68 2.07 -0.39
C SER A 158 11.16 2.49 -1.78
N GLU A 159 11.62 1.55 -2.62
CA GLU A 159 12.00 1.84 -4.00
C GLU A 159 10.80 2.27 -4.86
N ALA A 160 9.67 1.60 -4.71
CA ALA A 160 8.44 1.94 -5.41
C ALA A 160 7.90 3.31 -4.98
N LEU A 161 7.90 3.61 -3.67
CA LEU A 161 7.55 4.92 -3.13
C LEU A 161 8.49 6.02 -3.63
N LEU A 162 9.80 5.75 -3.72
CA LEU A 162 10.75 6.71 -4.27
C LEU A 162 10.45 7.04 -5.75
N LYS A 163 10.07 6.03 -6.55
CA LYS A 163 9.65 6.23 -7.94
C LYS A 163 8.34 7.01 -8.02
N GLN A 164 7.40 6.78 -7.11
CA GLN A 164 6.18 7.57 -6.99
C GLN A 164 6.50 9.05 -6.66
N VAL A 165 7.31 9.30 -5.62
CA VAL A 165 7.74 10.66 -5.24
C VAL A 165 8.37 11.38 -6.42
N ARG A 166 9.29 10.72 -7.13
CA ARG A 166 9.97 11.29 -8.31
C ARG A 166 9.02 11.61 -9.46
N SER A 167 7.96 10.83 -9.66
CA SER A 167 6.97 11.11 -10.71
C SER A 167 6.15 12.38 -10.44
N TYR A 168 5.96 12.75 -9.17
CA TYR A 168 5.32 14.01 -8.81
C TYR A 168 6.28 15.21 -8.83
N GLN A 169 7.59 14.99 -8.75
CA GLN A 169 8.59 16.05 -8.88
C GLN A 169 8.56 16.67 -10.29
N GLY A 170 8.84 17.97 -10.37
CA GLY A 170 8.84 18.73 -11.63
C GLY A 170 8.47 20.20 -11.42
N SER A 171 8.44 20.97 -12.52
CA SER A 171 8.16 22.41 -12.50
C SER A 171 6.77 22.76 -11.96
N GLU A 172 5.81 21.85 -12.10
CA GLU A 172 4.42 22.07 -11.71
C GLU A 172 4.10 21.64 -10.27
N LEU A 173 5.03 20.95 -9.58
CA LEU A 173 4.83 20.49 -8.21
C LEU A 173 4.38 21.63 -7.28
N TRP A 174 4.97 22.81 -7.47
CA TRP A 174 4.77 23.96 -6.61
C TRP A 174 3.71 24.94 -7.12
N LYS A 175 3.06 24.61 -8.24
CA LYS A 175 1.99 25.39 -8.86
C LYS A 175 0.63 24.69 -8.75
N ASP A 176 0.64 23.36 -8.77
CA ASP A 176 -0.54 22.51 -8.65
C ASP A 176 -0.68 21.99 -7.21
N ARG A 177 -1.73 22.46 -6.53
CA ARG A 177 -2.02 22.08 -5.15
C ARG A 177 -2.29 20.59 -5.00
N GLU A 178 -3.06 20.00 -5.91
CA GLU A 178 -3.40 18.57 -5.83
C GLU A 178 -2.18 17.70 -6.11
N ARG A 179 -1.28 18.14 -6.99
CA ARG A 179 0.02 17.48 -7.19
C ARG A 179 0.90 17.57 -5.96
N PHE A 180 0.96 18.73 -5.30
CA PHE A 180 1.69 18.88 -4.04
C PHE A 180 1.16 17.93 -2.95
N LYS A 181 -0.16 17.82 -2.80
CA LYS A 181 -0.77 16.88 -1.83
C LYS A 181 -0.35 15.45 -2.07
N LYS A 182 -0.42 14.99 -3.32
CA LYS A 182 0.00 13.64 -3.70
C LYS A 182 1.50 13.40 -3.46
N PHE A 183 2.33 14.39 -3.76
CA PHE A 183 3.76 14.35 -3.48
C PHE A 183 4.07 14.30 -1.98
N ALA A 184 3.40 15.13 -1.18
CA ALA A 184 3.58 15.17 0.27
C ALA A 184 3.16 13.84 0.89
N HIS A 185 1.99 13.32 0.52
CA HIS A 185 1.52 12.01 0.95
C HIS A 185 2.51 10.89 0.61
N ALA A 186 2.97 10.80 -0.65
CA ALA A 186 3.95 9.80 -1.05
C ALA A 186 5.29 9.95 -0.31
N SER A 187 5.71 11.18 -0.01
CA SER A 187 6.92 11.47 0.76
C SER A 187 6.80 11.03 2.21
N LEU A 188 5.64 11.26 2.83
CA LEU A 188 5.36 10.84 4.20
C LEU A 188 5.35 9.32 4.32
N GLU A 189 4.68 8.62 3.39
CA GLU A 189 4.68 7.15 3.36
C GLU A 189 6.09 6.60 3.15
N LEU A 190 6.90 7.21 2.27
CA LEU A 190 8.32 6.83 2.08
C LEU A 190 9.11 6.96 3.38
N CYS A 191 8.96 8.09 4.10
CA CYS A 191 9.67 8.32 5.35
C CYS A 191 9.21 7.36 6.46
N LYS A 192 7.92 7.02 6.53
CA LYS A 192 7.42 6.00 7.46
C LYS A 192 8.08 4.64 7.21
N VAL A 193 8.17 4.20 5.96
CA VAL A 193 8.83 2.94 5.60
C VAL A 193 10.33 2.99 5.92
N TYR A 194 11.01 4.12 5.68
CA TYR A 194 12.42 4.27 6.09
C TYR A 194 12.62 4.18 7.60
N MET A 195 11.72 4.77 8.40
CA MET A 195 11.75 4.64 9.85
C MET A 195 11.48 3.20 10.31
N GLU A 196 10.59 2.48 9.62
CA GLU A 196 10.31 1.07 9.87
C GLU A 196 11.52 0.18 9.56
N ILE A 197 12.16 0.34 8.39
CA ILE A 197 13.39 -0.37 8.03
C ILE A 197 14.50 -0.10 9.05
N SER A 198 14.69 1.15 9.43
CA SER A 198 15.67 1.53 10.45
C SER A 198 15.42 0.85 11.79
N SER A 199 14.16 0.78 12.21
CA SER A 199 13.75 0.14 13.47
C SER A 199 14.00 -1.37 13.44
N LEU A 200 13.74 -2.03 12.30
CA LEU A 200 13.93 -3.48 12.13
C LEU A 200 15.40 -3.89 11.98
N THR A 201 16.20 -3.07 11.30
CA THR A 201 17.61 -3.39 10.99
C THR A 201 18.59 -2.84 12.03
N GLY A 202 18.16 -1.87 12.85
CA GLY A 202 19.05 -1.07 13.70
C GLY A 202 19.96 -0.10 12.94
N SER A 203 19.86 -0.05 11.61
CA SER A 203 20.63 0.86 10.74
C SER A 203 20.06 2.28 10.81
N ARG A 204 20.94 3.29 10.81
CA ARG A 204 20.55 4.70 10.68
C ARG A 204 20.59 5.22 9.24
N ARG A 205 20.99 4.40 8.27
CA ARG A 205 21.19 4.80 6.87
C ARG A 205 19.90 5.35 6.25
N GLU A 206 18.79 4.65 6.48
CA GLU A 206 17.48 4.99 5.95
C GLU A 206 16.94 6.27 6.60
N LEU A 207 17.23 6.51 7.88
CA LEU A 207 16.89 7.75 8.58
C LEU A 207 17.62 8.96 8.00
N PHE A 208 18.92 8.86 7.70
CA PHE A 208 19.64 9.95 7.04
C PHE A 208 19.07 10.23 5.64
N THR A 209 18.68 9.18 4.91
CA THR A 209 18.03 9.32 3.60
C THR A 209 16.70 10.05 3.71
N ALA A 210 15.86 9.67 4.69
CA ALA A 210 14.59 10.34 4.99
C ALA A 210 14.80 11.81 5.39
N GLU A 211 15.76 12.08 6.27
CA GLU A 211 16.08 13.42 6.74
C GLU A 211 16.51 14.33 5.60
N MET A 212 17.38 13.83 4.71
CA MET A 212 17.84 14.59 3.55
C MET A 212 16.70 14.92 2.58
N HIS A 213 15.83 13.95 2.29
CA HIS A 213 14.64 14.15 1.45
C HIS A 213 13.72 15.24 2.01
N LEU A 214 13.39 15.14 3.30
CA LEU A 214 12.49 16.08 3.96
C LEU A 214 13.13 17.47 4.12
N LYS A 215 14.41 17.57 4.49
CA LYS A 215 15.14 18.84 4.56
C LYS A 215 15.11 19.57 3.23
N ASN A 216 15.39 18.87 2.13
CA ASN A 216 15.39 19.45 0.79
C ASN A 216 13.99 19.93 0.39
N THR A 217 12.97 19.10 0.64
CA THR A 217 11.57 19.40 0.34
C THR A 217 11.09 20.64 1.11
N VAL A 218 11.28 20.66 2.44
CA VAL A 218 10.87 21.77 3.30
C VAL A 218 11.62 23.05 2.93
N ARG A 219 12.93 22.96 2.62
CA ARG A 219 13.73 24.11 2.17
C ARG A 219 13.18 24.68 0.86
N GLN A 220 12.90 23.82 -0.12
CA GLN A 220 12.39 24.24 -1.42
C GLN A 220 11.01 24.88 -1.31
N ALA A 221 10.10 24.27 -0.55
CA ALA A 221 8.80 24.83 -0.22
C ALA A 221 8.95 26.24 0.39
N ARG A 222 9.79 26.38 1.43
CA ARG A 222 10.04 27.67 2.10
C ARG A 222 10.65 28.73 1.20
N PHE A 223 11.53 28.34 0.26
CA PHE A 223 12.11 29.27 -0.70
C PHE A 223 11.06 29.81 -1.68
N LEU A 224 10.20 28.93 -2.19
CA LEU A 224 9.11 29.31 -3.10
C LEU A 224 8.04 30.14 -2.40
N LEU A 225 7.75 29.83 -1.13
CA LEU A 225 6.94 30.66 -0.24
C LEU A 225 7.43 32.12 -0.17
N LYS A 226 8.76 32.33 -0.12
CA LYS A 226 9.36 33.66 -0.06
C LYS A 226 9.34 34.42 -1.39
N LEU A 227 9.50 33.72 -2.52
CA LEU A 227 9.58 34.32 -3.86
C LEU A 227 8.21 34.70 -4.43
N PHE A 228 7.19 33.90 -4.18
CA PHE A 228 5.86 34.05 -4.78
C PHE A 228 4.83 34.51 -3.76
N LYS A 229 5.13 35.55 -2.98
CA LYS A 229 4.32 36.04 -1.84
C LYS A 229 2.81 36.15 -2.11
N SER A 230 2.35 36.35 -3.36
CA SER A 230 0.93 36.39 -3.72
C SER A 230 0.28 35.04 -4.08
N GLN A 231 1.07 34.01 -4.42
CA GLN A 231 0.58 32.67 -4.80
C GLN A 231 0.88 31.62 -3.73
N ALA A 232 1.91 31.87 -2.92
CA ALA A 232 2.49 30.92 -1.99
C ALA A 232 1.98 31.08 -0.54
N GLU A 233 1.29 32.18 -0.20
CA GLU A 233 0.42 32.22 1.00
C GLU A 233 -0.56 31.02 1.07
N SER A 234 -0.79 30.31 -0.04
CA SER A 234 -1.65 29.13 -0.11
C SER A 234 -1.03 27.80 0.38
N PHE A 235 0.30 27.68 0.49
CA PHE A 235 0.96 26.38 0.75
C PHE A 235 1.52 26.21 2.17
N SER A 236 1.98 27.28 2.83
CA SER A 236 2.50 27.19 4.20
C SER A 236 1.44 26.75 5.21
N ASP A 237 0.19 27.09 4.93
CA ASP A 237 -0.96 26.81 5.80
C ASP A 237 -1.61 25.46 5.47
N THR A 238 -1.04 24.71 4.54
CA THR A 238 -1.50 23.38 4.20
C THR A 238 -1.18 22.39 5.31
N GLU A 239 -2.11 21.47 5.54
CA GLU A 239 -1.91 20.33 6.43
C GLU A 239 -0.70 19.51 5.97
N GLU A 240 -0.59 19.32 4.66
CA GLU A 240 0.45 18.51 4.04
C GLU A 240 1.86 19.08 4.29
N PHE A 241 2.03 20.41 4.29
CA PHE A 241 3.33 21.02 4.63
C PHE A 241 3.66 20.88 6.12
N ARG A 242 2.67 21.02 7.01
CA ARG A 242 2.86 20.80 8.45
C ARG A 242 3.24 19.36 8.74
N ASP A 243 2.61 18.40 8.07
CA ASP A 243 2.91 16.98 8.22
C ASP A 243 4.34 16.65 7.78
N LEU A 244 4.81 17.23 6.67
CA LEU A 244 6.20 17.08 6.22
C LEU A 244 7.20 17.64 7.22
N GLN A 245 6.88 18.78 7.85
CA GLN A 245 7.72 19.38 8.89
C GLN A 245 7.72 18.53 10.17
N ALA A 246 6.56 18.06 10.61
CA ALA A 246 6.43 17.17 11.76
C ALA A 246 7.20 15.85 11.55
N CYS A 247 7.08 15.25 10.37
CA CYS A 247 7.84 14.05 10.00
C CYS A 247 9.36 14.30 10.00
N LEU A 248 9.81 15.47 9.54
CA LEU A 248 11.23 15.83 9.59
C LEU A 248 11.74 15.89 11.03
N ASP A 249 10.94 16.47 11.92
CA ASP A 249 11.31 16.61 13.32
C ASP A 249 11.28 15.25 14.03
N GLU A 250 10.34 14.35 13.70
CA GLU A 250 10.34 12.95 14.16
C GLU A 250 11.61 12.20 13.72
N VAL A 251 11.98 12.29 12.44
CA VAL A 251 13.19 11.63 11.91
C VAL A 251 14.45 12.15 12.62
N LYS A 252 14.54 13.46 12.89
CA LYS A 252 15.66 14.03 13.66
C LYS A 252 15.70 13.51 15.09
N MET A 253 14.55 13.39 15.77
CA MET A 253 14.48 12.85 17.12
C MET A 253 15.01 11.41 17.15
N LYS A 254 14.66 10.57 16.17
CA LYS A 254 15.18 9.19 16.05
C LYS A 254 16.68 9.12 15.70
N LEU A 255 17.22 10.17 15.09
CA LEU A 255 18.65 10.29 14.79
C LEU A 255 19.50 10.76 15.98
N GLN A 256 18.89 11.36 17.01
CA GLN A 256 19.64 11.76 18.20
C GLN A 256 20.26 10.53 18.88
N PRO A 257 21.51 10.62 19.36
CA PRO A 257 22.10 9.54 20.13
C PRO A 257 21.22 9.29 21.36
N SER A 258 20.77 8.05 21.56
CA SER A 258 20.15 7.62 22.81
C SER A 258 21.13 7.94 23.93
N SER A 259 20.79 8.91 24.77
CA SER A 259 21.47 9.15 26.03
C SER A 259 21.26 7.91 26.91
N LEU A 260 22.20 6.97 26.82
CA LEU A 260 22.30 5.90 27.81
C LEU A 260 22.62 6.55 29.16
N PRO A 261 21.84 6.31 30.23
CA PRO A 261 22.32 6.58 31.58
C PRO A 261 23.53 5.68 31.84
N ALA A 262 24.61 6.28 32.31
CA ALA A 262 25.82 5.59 32.77
C ALA A 262 25.56 4.81 34.05
#